data_AF-A0A7L2K6U9-F1
#
_entry.id   AF-A0A7L2K6U9-F1
#
_cell.length_a   1.000
_cell.length_b   1.000
_cell.length_c   1.000
_cell.angle_alpha   90.00
_cell.angle_beta   90.00
_cell.angle_gamma   90.00
#
_symmetry.space_group_name_H-M   'P 1'
#
loop_
_entity.id
_entity.type
_entity.pdbx_description
1 polymer ?
#
loop_
_entity_poly.entity_id
_entity_poly.type
_entity_poly.pdbx_seq_one_letter_code
_entity_poly.pdbx_strand_id
1 'polypeptide(L)'
;GGKDAINITIINFNKEKMQITWATRELFHNENVSFFYTFGEGKHKVWKPCTAYLLDQDYNSGCLFKREGPTLAISIRNSNGSEELFFKQLKSDFYIKPNPPENVTFFWEEDTVTVSCDKPERNVHCLRLELQYKSKFDKEWQSRTAKCCSVREQGFDPRKCYSFRVRLNRRVPQCNVVNYSSDWEAETFWMNGTLLDSCDDDLTPQSETEIVLSCSLAILLMMLILLILLCKWQRVWTSVLPAIPDPKYPFADLFNDHNGNLQEWLDKSDHMMLQTKLEYEDPESITEAESQREDGKNSDFTFPGAVENNDSKAAEIAYLIHASNATAPFAGFNILMNDDMYVML
;
A
#
# COMPACT_ATOMS: atom_id res chain seq x y z
N GLY A 1 -38.28 -40.60 -11.52
CA GLY A 1 -37.42 -39.39 -11.43
C GLY A 1 -35.99 -39.83 -11.22
N GLY A 2 -35.02 -39.04 -11.69
CA GLY A 2 -33.59 -39.40 -11.62
C GLY A 2 -32.91 -39.61 -12.99
N LYS A 3 -33.06 -38.66 -13.93
CA LYS A 3 -32.36 -38.67 -15.23
C LYS A 3 -31.64 -37.36 -15.60
N ASP A 4 -31.69 -36.32 -14.75
CA ASP A 4 -31.36 -34.94 -15.17
C ASP A 4 -30.02 -34.39 -14.65
N ALA A 5 -29.22 -35.19 -13.92
CA ALA A 5 -27.97 -34.73 -13.29
C ALA A 5 -26.71 -34.98 -14.14
N ILE A 6 -26.79 -34.86 -15.46
CA ILE A 6 -25.60 -34.84 -16.32
C ILE A 6 -24.92 -33.47 -16.16
N ASN A 7 -23.71 -33.48 -15.62
CA ASN A 7 -22.96 -32.26 -15.31
C ASN A 7 -22.32 -31.69 -16.60
N ILE A 8 -23.04 -30.78 -17.27
CA ILE A 8 -22.63 -30.18 -18.55
C ILE A 8 -22.40 -28.68 -18.37
N THR A 9 -21.22 -28.22 -18.77
CA THR A 9 -20.89 -26.79 -18.84
C THR A 9 -21.25 -26.26 -20.23
N ILE A 10 -21.96 -25.14 -20.28
CA ILE A 10 -22.45 -24.52 -21.53
C ILE A 10 -22.00 -23.06 -21.55
N ILE A 11 -21.14 -22.70 -22.51
CA ILE A 11 -20.58 -21.36 -22.66
C ILE A 11 -20.93 -20.82 -24.04
N ASN A 12 -21.42 -19.59 -24.09
CA ASN A 12 -21.65 -18.83 -25.32
C ASN A 12 -20.66 -17.64 -25.33
N PHE A 13 -19.55 -17.77 -26.04
CA PHE A 13 -18.56 -16.70 -26.19
C PHE A 13 -19.15 -15.58 -27.03
N ASN A 14 -19.50 -14.47 -26.36
CA ASN A 14 -20.03 -13.22 -26.88
C ASN A 14 -21.02 -13.30 -28.07
N LYS A 15 -21.92 -14.30 -28.07
CA LYS A 15 -22.88 -14.56 -29.17
C LYS A 15 -22.25 -14.97 -30.50
N GLU A 16 -20.99 -15.37 -30.54
CA GLU A 16 -20.31 -15.85 -31.76
C GLU A 16 -20.19 -17.38 -31.78
N LYS A 17 -19.83 -17.97 -30.64
CA LYS A 17 -19.37 -19.36 -30.55
C LYS A 17 -19.93 -20.06 -29.31
N MET A 18 -20.44 -21.27 -29.48
CA MET A 18 -20.85 -22.15 -28.39
C MET A 18 -19.73 -23.14 -28.08
N GLN A 19 -19.46 -23.34 -26.79
CA GLN A 19 -18.70 -24.46 -26.27
C GLN A 19 -19.57 -25.20 -25.26
N ILE A 20 -19.63 -26.52 -25.40
CA ILE A 20 -20.39 -27.39 -24.51
C ILE A 20 -19.49 -28.55 -24.13
N THR A 21 -19.23 -28.73 -22.85
CA THR A 21 -18.36 -29.79 -22.31
C THR A 21 -19.09 -30.64 -21.28
N TRP A 22 -18.75 -31.91 -21.21
CA TRP A 22 -19.34 -32.92 -20.34
C TRP A 22 -18.24 -33.74 -19.66
N ALA A 23 -18.49 -34.22 -18.45
CA ALA A 23 -17.54 -35.05 -17.71
C ALA A 23 -17.49 -36.49 -18.29
N THR A 24 -16.67 -36.74 -19.31
CA THR A 24 -16.59 -38.04 -20.02
C THR A 24 -16.52 -39.22 -19.05
N ARG A 25 -15.58 -39.22 -18.11
CA ARG A 25 -15.35 -40.33 -17.16
C ARG A 25 -16.54 -40.65 -16.24
N GLU A 26 -17.35 -39.64 -15.90
CA GLU A 26 -18.52 -39.79 -15.01
C GLU A 26 -19.78 -40.25 -15.77
N LEU A 27 -19.84 -39.96 -17.07
CA LEU A 27 -21.07 -40.07 -17.88
C LEU A 27 -21.01 -41.18 -18.92
N PHE A 28 -19.83 -41.44 -19.48
CA PHE A 28 -19.58 -42.32 -20.61
C PHE A 28 -18.32 -43.14 -20.33
N HIS A 29 -18.47 -44.29 -19.68
CA HIS A 29 -17.36 -45.12 -19.18
C HIS A 29 -16.43 -45.63 -20.30
N ASN A 30 -15.39 -44.85 -20.63
CA ASN A 30 -14.40 -45.15 -21.67
C ASN A 30 -15.02 -45.41 -23.07
N GLU A 31 -16.18 -44.83 -23.34
CA GLU A 31 -16.85 -44.88 -24.64
C GLU A 31 -16.83 -43.50 -25.30
N ASN A 32 -16.60 -43.47 -26.62
CA ASN A 32 -16.64 -42.22 -27.36
C ASN A 32 -18.08 -41.88 -27.77
N VAL A 33 -18.46 -40.62 -27.61
CA VAL A 33 -19.83 -40.13 -27.86
C VAL A 33 -19.89 -39.17 -29.04
N SER A 34 -21.03 -39.13 -29.73
CA SER A 34 -21.28 -38.21 -30.84
C SER A 34 -22.20 -37.07 -30.41
N PHE A 35 -21.82 -35.83 -30.71
CA PHE A 35 -22.58 -34.63 -30.35
C PHE A 35 -23.31 -34.04 -31.56
N PHE A 36 -24.58 -33.74 -31.37
CA PHE A 36 -25.44 -33.09 -32.35
C PHE A 36 -26.13 -31.86 -31.76
N TYR A 37 -26.31 -30.83 -32.58
CA TYR A 37 -27.01 -29.60 -32.19
C TYR A 37 -27.96 -29.10 -33.28
N THR A 38 -28.91 -28.26 -32.90
CA THR A 38 -29.77 -27.54 -33.85
C THR A 38 -30.24 -26.21 -33.24
N PHE A 39 -30.38 -25.19 -34.07
CA PHE A 39 -30.91 -23.89 -33.69
C PHE A 39 -32.32 -23.69 -34.29
N GLY A 40 -33.24 -23.18 -33.48
CA GLY A 40 -34.59 -22.80 -33.94
C GLY A 40 -35.74 -23.57 -33.30
N GLU A 41 -36.95 -23.12 -33.61
CA GLU A 41 -38.22 -23.60 -33.07
C GLU A 41 -39.13 -23.98 -34.25
N GLY A 42 -39.66 -25.21 -34.27
CA GLY A 42 -40.50 -25.71 -35.36
C GLY A 42 -40.30 -27.19 -35.69
N LYS A 43 -40.98 -27.65 -36.75
CA LYS A 43 -41.00 -29.06 -37.20
C LYS A 43 -39.82 -29.46 -38.10
N HIS A 44 -39.11 -28.50 -38.71
CA HIS A 44 -37.97 -28.75 -39.61
C HIS A 44 -36.63 -28.51 -38.88
N LYS A 45 -36.39 -29.26 -37.79
CA LYS A 45 -35.11 -29.23 -37.07
C LYS A 45 -34.05 -30.04 -37.82
N VAL A 46 -33.16 -29.36 -38.53
CA VAL A 46 -31.96 -29.98 -39.11
C VAL A 46 -30.90 -30.12 -38.01
N TRP A 47 -30.59 -31.35 -37.64
CA TRP A 47 -29.51 -31.66 -36.70
C TRP A 47 -28.16 -31.60 -37.41
N LYS A 48 -27.22 -30.85 -36.84
CA LYS A 48 -25.84 -30.72 -37.30
C LYS A 48 -24.93 -31.53 -36.38
N PRO A 49 -24.01 -32.35 -36.91
CA PRO A 49 -22.97 -32.99 -36.09
C PRO A 49 -21.96 -31.94 -35.61
N CYS A 50 -21.24 -32.25 -34.54
CA CYS A 50 -20.09 -31.47 -34.13
C CYS A 50 -18.99 -31.49 -35.20
N THR A 51 -18.39 -30.33 -35.50
CA THR A 51 -17.27 -30.20 -36.44
C THR A 51 -15.92 -30.02 -35.76
N ALA A 52 -15.90 -29.64 -34.48
CA ALA A 52 -14.68 -29.50 -33.69
C ALA A 52 -14.93 -30.03 -32.27
N TYR A 53 -14.48 -31.26 -32.02
CA TYR A 53 -14.53 -31.88 -30.69
C TYR A 53 -13.40 -31.34 -29.81
N LEU A 54 -13.70 -31.28 -28.51
CA LEU A 54 -12.71 -31.17 -27.44
C LEU A 54 -12.48 -32.58 -26.89
N LEU A 55 -11.23 -32.91 -26.57
CA LEU A 55 -10.83 -34.25 -26.13
C LEU A 55 -10.36 -34.22 -24.67
N ASP A 56 -10.73 -35.25 -23.90
CA ASP A 56 -10.11 -35.62 -22.63
C ASP A 56 -9.60 -37.06 -22.77
N GLN A 57 -8.28 -37.26 -22.72
CA GLN A 57 -7.62 -38.55 -22.90
C GLN A 57 -8.12 -39.33 -24.13
N ASP A 58 -8.09 -38.67 -25.29
CA ASP A 58 -8.54 -39.17 -26.60
C ASP A 58 -10.05 -39.45 -26.75
N TYR A 59 -10.86 -39.23 -25.71
CA TYR A 59 -12.32 -39.30 -25.77
C TYR A 59 -12.97 -37.93 -25.98
N ASN A 60 -14.07 -37.87 -26.73
CA ASN A 60 -14.85 -36.63 -26.89
C ASN A 60 -15.41 -36.17 -25.53
N SER A 61 -14.95 -35.01 -25.05
CA SER A 61 -15.35 -34.35 -23.80
C SER A 61 -16.07 -33.02 -24.01
N GLY A 62 -16.13 -32.54 -25.24
CA GLY A 62 -16.91 -31.37 -25.60
C GLY A 62 -17.08 -31.15 -27.09
N CYS A 63 -17.92 -30.18 -27.44
CA CYS A 63 -18.10 -29.69 -28.79
C CYS A 63 -18.00 -28.17 -28.86
N LEU A 64 -17.39 -27.69 -29.93
CA LEU A 64 -17.15 -26.29 -30.22
C LEU A 64 -17.74 -25.92 -31.59
N PHE A 65 -18.71 -25.00 -31.63
CA PHE A 65 -19.47 -24.69 -32.85
C PHE A 65 -19.91 -23.22 -32.92
N LYS A 66 -20.24 -22.74 -34.13
CA LYS A 66 -20.73 -21.36 -34.34
C LYS A 66 -22.15 -21.21 -33.79
N ARG A 67 -22.47 -20.09 -33.16
CA ARG A 67 -23.83 -19.79 -32.71
C ARG A 67 -24.66 -19.22 -33.87
N GLU A 68 -25.81 -19.83 -34.14
CA GLU A 68 -26.68 -19.44 -35.27
C GLU A 68 -28.02 -18.82 -34.82
N GLY A 69 -28.49 -19.12 -33.60
CA GLY A 69 -29.79 -18.64 -33.11
C GLY A 69 -29.82 -18.43 -31.58
N PRO A 70 -30.97 -17.97 -31.03
CA PRO A 70 -31.14 -17.79 -29.59
C PRO A 70 -31.58 -19.08 -28.88
N THR A 71 -32.40 -19.92 -29.51
CA THR A 71 -32.87 -21.20 -28.97
C THR A 71 -32.03 -22.32 -29.56
N LEU A 72 -31.38 -23.10 -28.68
CA LEU A 72 -30.49 -24.20 -28.98
C LEU A 72 -31.06 -25.49 -28.40
N ALA A 73 -31.07 -26.57 -29.19
CA ALA A 73 -31.23 -27.93 -28.70
C ALA A 73 -29.96 -28.73 -28.96
N ILE A 74 -29.57 -29.56 -28.00
CA ILE A 74 -28.39 -30.42 -28.04
C ILE A 74 -28.76 -31.87 -27.74
N SER A 75 -28.04 -32.79 -28.36
CA SER A 75 -28.22 -34.24 -28.28
C SER A 75 -26.82 -34.87 -28.18
N ILE A 76 -26.54 -35.61 -27.10
CA ILE A 76 -25.35 -36.47 -27.01
C ILE A 76 -25.82 -37.89 -27.24
N ARG A 77 -25.13 -38.59 -28.13
CA ARG A 77 -25.48 -39.94 -28.57
C ARG A 77 -24.31 -40.89 -28.40
N ASN A 78 -24.60 -42.18 -28.44
CA ASN A 78 -23.57 -43.22 -28.48
C ASN A 78 -22.63 -43.06 -29.70
N SER A 79 -21.53 -43.83 -29.72
CA SER A 79 -20.54 -43.84 -30.80
C SER A 79 -21.14 -44.00 -32.21
N ASN A 80 -22.18 -44.83 -32.32
CA ASN A 80 -22.90 -45.13 -33.56
C ASN A 80 -23.96 -44.06 -33.94
N GLY A 81 -24.20 -43.06 -33.08
CA GLY A 81 -25.20 -42.01 -33.29
C GLY A 81 -26.66 -42.45 -33.25
N SER A 82 -26.92 -43.70 -32.85
CA SER A 82 -28.23 -44.37 -32.91
C SER A 82 -29.09 -44.16 -31.66
N GLU A 83 -28.47 -44.02 -30.49
CA GLU A 83 -29.15 -43.86 -29.21
C GLU A 83 -28.87 -42.48 -28.62
N GLU A 84 -29.91 -41.77 -28.18
CA GLU A 84 -29.79 -40.49 -27.48
C GLU A 84 -29.59 -40.72 -25.99
N LEU A 85 -28.35 -40.48 -25.53
CA LEU A 85 -27.94 -40.62 -24.13
C LEU A 85 -28.30 -39.37 -23.32
N PHE A 86 -28.34 -38.21 -23.97
CA PHE A 86 -28.71 -36.94 -23.35
C PHE A 86 -29.37 -35.98 -24.33
N PHE A 87 -30.39 -35.25 -23.86
CA PHE A 87 -31.05 -34.17 -24.59
C PHE A 87 -31.25 -32.95 -23.70
N LYS A 88 -31.01 -31.74 -24.23
CA LYS A 88 -31.37 -30.48 -23.55
C LYS A 88 -31.74 -29.40 -24.55
N GLN A 89 -32.79 -28.65 -24.25
CA GLN A 89 -33.15 -27.43 -24.97
C GLN A 89 -32.98 -26.23 -24.03
N LEU A 90 -32.38 -25.15 -24.55
CA LEU A 90 -32.03 -23.95 -23.78
C LEU A 90 -32.00 -22.69 -24.65
N LYS A 91 -31.99 -21.53 -23.99
CA LYS A 91 -31.74 -20.24 -24.64
C LYS A 91 -30.26 -19.87 -24.47
N SER A 92 -29.50 -19.83 -25.56
CA SER A 92 -28.05 -19.58 -25.56
C SER A 92 -27.68 -18.21 -24.99
N ASP A 93 -28.58 -17.24 -25.08
CA ASP A 93 -28.38 -15.89 -24.55
C ASP A 93 -28.26 -15.82 -23.03
N PHE A 94 -28.65 -16.87 -22.29
CA PHE A 94 -28.49 -16.98 -20.84
C PHE A 94 -27.16 -17.60 -20.39
N TYR A 95 -26.29 -17.95 -21.33
CA TYR A 95 -25.00 -18.61 -21.08
C TYR A 95 -23.82 -17.78 -21.62
N ILE A 96 -24.01 -16.47 -21.80
CA ILE A 96 -23.00 -15.61 -22.43
C ILE A 96 -21.79 -15.42 -21.50
N LYS A 97 -20.59 -15.76 -21.97
CA LYS A 97 -19.33 -15.19 -21.46
C LYS A 97 -19.05 -13.93 -22.31
N PRO A 98 -19.01 -12.72 -21.73
CA PRO A 98 -18.72 -11.51 -22.47
C PRO A 98 -17.23 -11.45 -22.85
N ASN A 99 -16.92 -10.67 -23.90
CA ASN A 99 -15.53 -10.27 -24.16
C ASN A 99 -15.04 -9.31 -23.06
N PRO A 100 -13.72 -9.18 -22.87
CA PRO A 100 -13.12 -8.12 -22.07
C PRO A 100 -13.54 -6.70 -22.52
N PRO A 101 -13.52 -5.69 -21.64
CA PRO A 101 -13.95 -4.32 -21.98
C PRO A 101 -12.96 -3.61 -22.91
N GLU A 102 -13.43 -3.17 -24.08
CA GLU A 102 -12.62 -2.45 -25.07
C GLU A 102 -12.39 -0.97 -24.67
N ASN A 103 -11.23 -0.42 -25.04
CA ASN A 103 -10.83 0.98 -24.85
C ASN A 103 -10.98 1.48 -23.39
N VAL A 104 -10.42 0.74 -22.45
CA VAL A 104 -10.39 1.12 -21.03
C VAL A 104 -9.54 2.36 -20.82
N THR A 105 -10.10 3.33 -20.10
CA THR A 105 -9.46 4.61 -19.75
C THR A 105 -9.60 4.86 -18.26
N PHE A 106 -8.55 5.40 -17.66
CA PHE A 106 -8.48 5.78 -16.26
C PHE A 106 -8.38 7.30 -16.18
N PHE A 107 -9.33 7.93 -15.50
CA PHE A 107 -9.34 9.37 -15.23
C PHE A 107 -9.16 9.59 -13.74
N TRP A 108 -8.14 10.37 -13.37
CA TRP A 108 -7.79 10.68 -11.99
C TRP A 108 -8.19 12.11 -11.62
N GLU A 109 -8.82 12.25 -10.46
CA GLU A 109 -9.29 13.49 -9.86
C GLU A 109 -8.92 13.42 -8.37
N GLU A 110 -7.82 14.05 -7.98
CA GLU A 110 -7.25 13.96 -6.62
C GLU A 110 -7.02 12.50 -6.16
N ASP A 111 -7.73 12.04 -5.13
CA ASP A 111 -7.67 10.69 -4.55
C ASP A 111 -8.63 9.69 -5.24
N THR A 112 -9.32 10.12 -6.30
CA THR A 112 -10.45 9.44 -6.92
C THR A 112 -10.13 9.00 -8.34
N VAL A 113 -10.36 7.72 -8.63
CA VAL A 113 -10.24 7.15 -9.98
C VAL A 113 -11.62 6.89 -10.58
N THR A 114 -11.83 7.35 -11.80
CA THR A 114 -12.98 7.01 -12.63
C THR A 114 -12.50 6.18 -13.82
N VAL A 115 -12.90 4.91 -13.87
CA VAL A 115 -12.55 4.01 -14.96
C VAL A 115 -13.74 3.88 -15.91
N SER A 116 -13.51 4.11 -17.19
CA SER A 116 -14.52 4.02 -18.25
C SER A 116 -14.03 3.15 -19.41
N CYS A 117 -14.95 2.63 -20.21
CA CYS A 117 -14.64 1.83 -21.39
C CYS A 117 -15.73 2.02 -22.44
N ASP A 118 -15.54 1.47 -23.64
CA ASP A 118 -16.55 1.54 -24.68
C ASP A 118 -17.82 0.80 -24.29
N LYS A 119 -18.96 1.38 -24.67
CA LYS A 119 -20.30 0.88 -24.37
C LYS A 119 -20.80 0.01 -25.53
N PRO A 120 -21.01 -1.31 -25.34
CA PRO A 120 -21.57 -2.15 -26.39
C PRO A 120 -22.94 -1.63 -26.83
N GLU A 121 -23.21 -1.59 -28.14
CA GLU A 121 -24.50 -1.05 -28.65
C GLU A 121 -25.75 -1.74 -28.07
N ARG A 122 -25.62 -3.01 -27.67
CA ARG A 122 -26.75 -3.87 -27.29
C ARG A 122 -26.50 -4.55 -25.95
N ASN A 123 -27.56 -4.65 -25.15
CA ASN A 123 -27.58 -5.38 -23.87
C ASN A 123 -26.66 -4.81 -22.76
N VAL A 124 -26.31 -3.51 -22.80
CA VAL A 124 -25.54 -2.82 -21.74
C VAL A 124 -26.14 -3.05 -20.34
N HIS A 125 -27.47 -3.08 -20.23
CA HIS A 125 -28.18 -3.33 -18.98
C HIS A 125 -27.88 -4.70 -18.35
N CYS A 126 -27.42 -5.68 -19.15
CA CYS A 126 -27.01 -7.01 -18.70
C CYS A 126 -25.55 -7.09 -18.23
N LEU A 127 -24.78 -6.01 -18.41
CA LEU A 127 -23.37 -5.94 -18.04
C LEU A 127 -23.18 -5.12 -16.75
N ARG A 128 -22.11 -5.43 -16.04
CA ARG A 128 -21.54 -4.66 -14.94
C ARG A 128 -20.03 -4.62 -15.14
N LEU A 129 -19.41 -3.46 -14.93
CA LEU A 129 -17.95 -3.35 -14.91
C LEU A 129 -17.48 -3.66 -13.50
N GLU A 130 -16.52 -4.59 -13.37
CA GLU A 130 -15.79 -4.85 -12.14
C GLU A 130 -14.39 -4.28 -12.26
N LEU A 131 -14.05 -3.36 -11.35
CA LEU A 131 -12.71 -2.88 -11.11
C LEU A 131 -12.13 -3.66 -9.94
N GLN A 132 -10.95 -4.26 -10.12
CA GLN A 132 -10.14 -4.75 -9.02
C GLN A 132 -8.89 -3.91 -8.88
N TYR A 133 -8.52 -3.62 -7.64
CA TYR A 133 -7.33 -2.85 -7.29
C TYR A 133 -6.64 -3.40 -6.05
N LYS A 134 -5.33 -3.20 -5.97
CA LYS A 134 -4.49 -3.49 -4.79
C LYS A 134 -3.29 -2.54 -4.80
N SER A 135 -2.79 -2.15 -3.62
CA SER A 135 -1.48 -1.51 -3.50
C SER A 135 -0.34 -2.54 -3.41
N LYS A 136 0.91 -2.11 -3.54
CA LYS A 136 2.12 -2.95 -3.30
C LYS A 136 2.10 -3.67 -1.93
N PHE A 137 1.37 -3.13 -0.95
CA PHE A 137 1.29 -3.66 0.42
C PHE A 137 0.05 -4.54 0.69
N ASP A 138 -0.92 -4.56 -0.22
CA ASP A 138 -2.15 -5.34 -0.04
C ASP A 138 -1.94 -6.80 -0.46
N LYS A 139 -2.31 -7.73 0.43
CA LYS A 139 -2.22 -9.17 0.17
C LYS A 139 -3.29 -9.68 -0.80
N GLU A 140 -4.44 -9.02 -0.83
CA GLU A 140 -5.62 -9.43 -1.58
C GLU A 140 -6.15 -8.27 -2.45
N TRP A 141 -6.89 -8.62 -3.50
CA TRP A 141 -7.53 -7.64 -4.38
C TRP A 141 -8.83 -7.12 -3.76
N GLN A 142 -8.94 -5.79 -3.68
CA GLN A 142 -10.21 -5.12 -3.44
C GLN A 142 -11.02 -5.09 -4.74
N SER A 143 -12.36 -5.12 -4.66
CA SER A 143 -13.24 -5.17 -5.84
C SER A 143 -14.41 -4.19 -5.73
N ARG A 144 -14.62 -3.42 -6.79
CA ARG A 144 -15.72 -2.47 -6.96
C ARG A 144 -16.49 -2.78 -8.23
N THR A 145 -17.79 -3.05 -8.09
CA THR A 145 -18.67 -3.35 -9.24
C THR A 145 -19.72 -2.25 -9.45
N ALA A 146 -19.85 -1.76 -10.69
CA ALA A 146 -20.79 -0.69 -11.05
C ALA A 146 -21.71 -1.07 -12.24
N LYS A 147 -22.43 -0.08 -12.78
CA LYS A 147 -23.06 -0.21 -14.11
C LYS A 147 -21.96 -0.43 -15.16
N CYS A 148 -22.31 -0.94 -16.35
CA CYS A 148 -21.26 -1.12 -17.36
C CYS A 148 -20.55 0.20 -17.67
N CYS A 149 -19.25 0.06 -17.91
CA CYS A 149 -18.49 1.01 -18.69
C CYS A 149 -18.30 2.38 -17.99
N SER A 150 -18.56 2.44 -16.68
CA SER A 150 -18.23 3.55 -15.79
C SER A 150 -18.27 3.07 -14.33
N VAL A 151 -17.13 3.12 -13.66
CA VAL A 151 -16.96 2.84 -12.23
C VAL A 151 -16.08 3.93 -11.62
N ARG A 152 -16.49 4.46 -10.46
CA ARG A 152 -15.72 5.43 -9.68
C ARG A 152 -15.43 4.83 -8.30
N GLU A 153 -14.19 5.02 -7.85
CA GLU A 153 -13.72 4.66 -6.51
C GLU A 153 -12.80 5.76 -5.98
N GLN A 154 -12.78 5.96 -4.66
CA GLN A 154 -12.11 7.08 -3.97
C GLN A 154 -11.23 6.59 -2.80
N GLY A 155 -10.41 7.47 -2.22
CA GLY A 155 -9.54 7.12 -1.10
C GLY A 155 -8.22 6.45 -1.50
N PHE A 156 -7.73 6.69 -2.72
CA PHE A 156 -6.40 6.23 -3.14
C PHE A 156 -5.30 7.13 -2.57
N ASP A 157 -4.34 6.54 -1.86
CA ASP A 157 -3.21 7.27 -1.29
C ASP A 157 -2.21 7.65 -2.39
N PRO A 158 -1.94 8.94 -2.67
CA PRO A 158 -1.05 9.35 -3.74
C PRO A 158 0.40 8.87 -3.54
N ARG A 159 0.79 8.44 -2.34
CA ARG A 159 2.12 7.90 -2.03
C ARG A 159 2.26 6.41 -2.32
N LYS A 160 1.18 5.71 -2.68
CA LYS A 160 1.19 4.27 -2.96
C LYS A 160 1.08 4.01 -4.46
N CYS A 161 1.83 3.02 -4.93
CA CYS A 161 1.58 2.42 -6.24
C CYS A 161 0.47 1.38 -6.13
N TYR A 162 -0.48 1.45 -7.06
CA TYR A 162 -1.64 0.58 -7.16
C TYR A 162 -1.64 -0.18 -8.50
N SER A 163 -1.84 -1.50 -8.44
CA SER A 163 -2.21 -2.32 -9.59
C SER A 163 -3.72 -2.29 -9.78
N PHE A 164 -4.17 -2.06 -11.01
CA PHE A 164 -5.58 -2.05 -11.41
C PHE A 164 -5.83 -3.02 -12.55
N ARG A 165 -6.97 -3.72 -12.51
CA ARG A 165 -7.48 -4.55 -13.61
C ARG A 165 -9.00 -4.50 -13.68
N VAL A 166 -9.55 -4.68 -14.87
CA VAL A 166 -11.00 -4.62 -15.11
C VAL A 166 -11.53 -5.79 -15.90
N ARG A 167 -12.81 -6.11 -15.70
CA ARG A 167 -13.54 -7.10 -16.50
C ARG A 167 -15.04 -6.80 -16.56
N LEU A 168 -15.74 -7.45 -17.48
CA LEU A 168 -17.19 -7.36 -17.62
C LEU A 168 -17.88 -8.59 -17.03
N ASN A 169 -18.84 -8.35 -16.14
CA ASN A 169 -19.65 -9.38 -15.49
C ASN A 169 -21.08 -9.38 -16.05
N ARG A 170 -21.65 -10.56 -16.30
CA ARG A 170 -23.06 -10.71 -16.70
C ARG A 170 -23.98 -10.76 -15.49
N ARG A 171 -25.14 -10.09 -15.58
CA ARG A 171 -26.16 -10.09 -14.50
C ARG A 171 -26.92 -11.40 -14.42
N VAL A 172 -26.86 -12.03 -13.25
CA VAL A 172 -27.63 -13.23 -12.89
C VAL A 172 -28.70 -12.84 -11.86
N PRO A 173 -29.92 -13.40 -11.93
CA PRO A 173 -30.43 -14.37 -12.90
C PRO A 173 -31.04 -13.76 -14.17
N GLN A 174 -31.16 -12.42 -14.28
CA GLN A 174 -32.01 -11.81 -15.31
C GLN A 174 -31.46 -11.95 -16.74
N CYS A 175 -30.14 -11.96 -16.91
CA CYS A 175 -29.49 -12.02 -18.22
C CYS A 175 -28.69 -13.30 -18.43
N ASN A 176 -28.16 -13.91 -17.37
CA ASN A 176 -27.52 -15.21 -17.40
C ASN A 176 -28.07 -16.12 -16.29
N VAL A 177 -27.95 -17.44 -16.47
CA VAL A 177 -28.18 -18.43 -15.40
C VAL A 177 -26.89 -18.89 -14.72
N VAL A 178 -25.72 -18.57 -15.28
CA VAL A 178 -24.39 -18.83 -14.69
C VAL A 178 -23.62 -17.51 -14.56
N ASN A 179 -22.92 -17.34 -13.44
CA ASN A 179 -22.02 -16.20 -13.18
C ASN A 179 -20.80 -16.27 -14.12
N TYR A 180 -20.96 -15.78 -15.35
CA TYR A 180 -19.86 -15.62 -16.30
C TYR A 180 -19.34 -14.18 -16.31
N SER A 181 -18.02 -14.10 -16.23
CA SER A 181 -17.23 -12.88 -16.37
C SER A 181 -16.39 -12.99 -17.63
N SER A 182 -16.00 -11.87 -18.23
CA SER A 182 -14.91 -11.86 -19.20
C SER A 182 -13.60 -12.29 -18.53
N ASP A 183 -12.60 -12.54 -19.36
CA ASP A 183 -11.23 -12.53 -18.88
C ASP A 183 -10.85 -11.10 -18.42
N TRP A 184 -9.80 -11.00 -17.62
CA TRP A 184 -9.29 -9.71 -17.15
C TRP A 184 -8.56 -8.98 -18.27
N GLU A 185 -8.70 -7.66 -18.30
CA GLU A 185 -7.74 -6.80 -19.00
C GLU A 185 -6.34 -6.92 -18.38
N ALA A 186 -5.34 -6.49 -19.16
CA ALA A 186 -3.97 -6.33 -18.67
C ALA A 186 -3.94 -5.46 -17.40
N GLU A 187 -3.11 -5.83 -16.43
CA GLU A 187 -2.94 -5.04 -15.22
C GLU A 187 -2.21 -3.74 -15.57
N THR A 188 -2.65 -2.62 -15.00
CA THR A 188 -2.03 -1.29 -15.17
C THR A 188 -1.60 -0.76 -13.81
N PHE A 189 -0.48 -0.03 -13.76
CA PHE A 189 0.13 0.43 -12.52
C PHE A 189 0.05 1.94 -12.44
N TRP A 190 -0.38 2.47 -11.30
CA TRP A 190 -0.63 3.90 -11.13
C TRP A 190 -0.14 4.40 -9.78
N MET A 191 0.46 5.58 -9.76
CA MET A 191 0.86 6.30 -8.56
C MET A 191 0.62 7.79 -8.77
N ASN A 192 -0.05 8.46 -7.82
CA ASN A 192 -0.38 9.89 -7.90
C ASN A 192 -0.98 10.31 -9.27
N GLY A 193 -1.93 9.53 -9.79
CA GLY A 193 -2.57 9.76 -11.09
C GLY A 193 -1.68 9.56 -12.34
N THR A 194 -0.42 9.14 -12.17
CA THR A 194 0.54 8.86 -13.26
C THR A 194 0.61 7.36 -13.55
N LEU A 195 0.60 6.98 -14.83
CA LEU A 195 0.79 5.59 -15.28
C LEU A 195 2.26 5.18 -15.14
N LEU A 196 2.49 3.95 -14.67
CA LEU A 196 3.80 3.32 -14.49
C LEU A 196 3.87 1.98 -15.22
N ASP A 197 5.10 1.55 -15.53
CA ASP A 197 5.35 0.23 -16.15
C ASP A 197 5.24 -0.92 -15.14
N SER A 198 5.57 -0.70 -13.85
CA SER A 198 5.33 -1.62 -12.74
C SER A 198 5.23 -0.88 -11.40
N CYS A 199 4.70 -1.55 -10.36
CA CYS A 199 4.88 -1.16 -8.95
C CYS A 199 6.15 -1.76 -8.31
N ASP A 200 6.95 -2.51 -9.07
CA ASP A 200 8.21 -3.10 -8.60
C ASP A 200 9.34 -2.08 -8.47
N ASP A 201 9.17 -0.87 -9.01
CA ASP A 201 10.08 0.24 -8.74
C ASP A 201 10.17 0.46 -7.23
N ASP A 202 11.33 0.10 -6.67
CA ASP A 202 11.71 0.46 -5.33
C ASP A 202 12.06 1.95 -5.32
N LEU A 203 10.99 2.76 -5.19
CA LEU A 203 10.96 3.72 -4.10
C LEU A 203 11.25 2.95 -2.81
N THR A 204 12.54 2.70 -2.57
CA THR A 204 13.04 2.07 -1.35
C THR A 204 12.40 2.85 -0.19
N PRO A 205 11.71 2.18 0.75
CA PRO A 205 11.24 2.87 1.95
C PRO A 205 12.50 3.36 2.66
N GLN A 206 12.74 4.67 2.57
CA GLN A 206 13.95 5.42 2.92
C GLN A 206 14.93 4.57 3.74
N SER A 207 15.89 3.98 3.02
CA SER A 207 16.33 2.58 3.21
C SER A 207 16.29 2.06 4.65
N GLU A 208 15.85 0.81 4.86
CA GLU A 208 15.94 0.17 6.19
C GLU A 208 17.37 0.28 6.78
N THR A 209 18.40 0.32 5.91
CA THR A 209 19.78 0.63 6.28
C THR A 209 20.01 2.04 6.85
N GLU A 210 19.37 3.10 6.33
CA GLU A 210 19.44 4.46 6.92
C GLU A 210 18.77 4.54 8.30
N ILE A 211 17.60 3.90 8.45
CA ILE A 211 16.90 3.85 9.75
C ILE A 211 17.72 3.05 10.76
N VAL A 212 18.25 1.88 10.36
CA VAL A 212 19.13 1.07 11.22
C VAL A 212 20.43 1.79 11.54
N LEU A 213 21.05 2.51 10.59
CA LEU A 213 22.25 3.31 10.84
C LEU A 213 21.97 4.44 11.85
N SER A 214 20.86 5.16 11.68
CA SER A 214 20.42 6.22 12.60
C SER A 214 20.14 5.68 14.01
N CYS A 215 19.38 4.59 14.13
CA CYS A 215 19.10 3.94 15.41
C CYS A 215 20.37 3.38 16.07
N SER A 216 21.28 2.77 15.31
CA SER A 216 22.56 2.25 15.85
C SER A 216 23.47 3.38 16.35
N LEU A 217 23.55 4.51 15.64
CA LEU A 217 24.28 5.70 16.08
C LEU A 217 23.70 6.26 17.38
N ALA A 218 22.36 6.34 17.50
CA ALA A 218 21.69 6.78 18.72
C ALA A 218 22.01 5.85 19.91
N ILE A 219 21.99 4.53 19.71
CA ILE A 219 22.34 3.54 20.74
C ILE A 219 23.82 3.67 21.15
N LEU A 220 24.74 3.84 20.19
CA LEU A 220 26.17 4.04 20.46
C LEU A 220 26.42 5.30 21.28
N LEU A 221 25.75 6.41 20.95
CA LEU A 221 25.84 7.66 21.72
C LEU A 221 25.30 7.49 23.15
N MET A 222 24.16 6.81 23.32
CA MET A 222 23.62 6.50 24.66
C MET A 222 24.58 5.65 25.51
N MET A 223 25.21 4.62 24.91
CA MET A 223 26.21 3.79 25.59
C MET A 223 27.47 4.59 25.96
N LEU A 224 27.92 5.51 25.09
CA LEU A 224 29.06 6.38 25.38
C LEU A 224 28.76 7.34 26.54
N ILE A 225 27.57 7.95 26.57
CA ILE A 225 27.12 8.82 27.67
C ILE A 225 27.07 8.03 28.99
N LEU A 226 26.50 6.82 28.97
CA LEU A 226 26.46 5.95 30.14
C LEU A 226 27.87 5.60 30.65
N LEU A 227 28.81 5.29 29.75
CA LEU A 227 30.20 5.02 30.10
C LEU A 227 30.89 6.24 30.74
N ILE A 228 30.63 7.45 30.22
CA ILE A 228 31.14 8.69 30.81
C ILE A 228 30.59 8.90 32.23
N LEU A 229 29.28 8.66 32.43
CA LEU A 229 28.65 8.76 33.75
C LEU A 229 29.21 7.73 34.74
N LEU A 230 29.43 6.48 34.31
CA LEU A 230 30.07 5.44 35.13
C LEU A 230 31.52 5.81 35.48
N CYS A 231 32.31 6.30 34.52
CA CYS A 231 33.67 6.80 34.76
C CYS A 231 33.69 7.97 35.76
N LYS A 232 32.71 8.89 35.69
CA LYS A 232 32.58 10.00 36.64
C LYS A 232 32.18 9.49 38.03
N TRP A 233 31.22 8.57 38.11
CA TRP A 233 30.81 7.92 39.37
C TRP A 233 31.98 7.18 40.03
N GLN A 234 32.74 6.40 39.25
CA GLN A 234 33.90 5.66 39.74
C GLN A 234 34.98 6.61 40.28
N ARG A 235 35.26 7.72 39.57
CA ARG A 235 36.18 8.76 40.06
C ARG A 235 35.70 9.43 41.34
N VAL A 236 34.40 9.69 41.46
CA VAL A 236 33.81 10.22 42.71
C VAL A 236 33.94 9.20 43.85
N TRP A 237 33.66 7.92 43.60
CA TRP A 237 33.84 6.85 44.59
C TRP A 237 35.29 6.73 45.09
N THR A 238 36.28 6.80 44.19
CA THR A 238 37.71 6.82 44.57
C THR A 238 38.13 8.09 45.31
N SER A 239 37.35 9.18 45.24
CA SER A 239 37.64 10.44 45.91
C SER A 239 36.90 10.63 47.24
N VAL A 240 35.83 9.86 47.49
CA VAL A 240 34.99 9.95 48.71
C VAL A 240 35.41 8.93 49.77
N LEU A 241 36.03 7.82 49.36
CA LEU A 241 36.63 6.84 50.28
C LEU A 241 38.15 7.07 50.38
N PRO A 242 38.66 7.78 51.42
CA PRO A 242 40.09 7.78 51.68
C PRO A 242 40.53 6.34 51.98
N ALA A 243 41.56 5.88 51.28
CA ALA A 243 42.14 4.56 51.52
C ALA A 243 42.63 4.49 52.97
N ILE A 244 42.12 3.52 53.75
CA ILE A 244 42.51 3.32 55.14
C ILE A 244 44.01 2.99 55.15
N PRO A 245 44.89 3.82 55.75
CA PRO A 245 46.32 3.57 55.75
C PRO A 245 46.64 2.38 56.67
N ASP A 246 47.49 1.46 56.19
CA ASP A 246 47.95 0.30 56.94
C ASP A 246 48.71 0.77 58.21
N PRO A 247 48.25 0.43 59.44
CA PRO A 247 48.78 0.99 60.69
C PRO A 247 50.22 0.55 61.02
N LYS A 248 50.87 -0.24 60.16
CA LYS A 248 52.25 -0.72 60.35
C LYS A 248 53.34 0.34 60.16
N TYR A 249 53.06 1.40 59.40
CA TYR A 249 54.10 2.36 58.99
C TYR A 249 54.43 3.48 59.99
N PRO A 250 53.49 4.06 60.77
CA PRO A 250 53.81 5.16 61.69
C PRO A 250 54.70 4.78 62.88
N PHE A 251 54.83 3.49 63.19
CA PHE A 251 55.56 2.97 64.36
C PHE A 251 56.75 2.09 63.99
N ALA A 252 57.12 1.99 62.72
CA ALA A 252 58.21 1.11 62.26
C ALA A 252 59.55 1.46 62.96
N ASP A 253 59.89 2.74 63.06
CA ASP A 253 61.15 3.22 63.62
C ASP A 253 61.26 2.97 65.14
N LEU A 254 60.12 3.00 65.86
CA LEU A 254 60.07 2.68 67.30
C LEU A 254 60.51 1.23 67.57
N PHE A 255 60.11 0.29 66.71
CA PHE A 255 60.40 -1.14 66.89
C PHE A 255 61.72 -1.56 66.22
N ASN A 256 62.11 -0.95 65.10
CA ASN A 256 63.34 -1.29 64.38
C ASN A 256 64.59 -0.59 64.94
N ASP A 257 64.55 0.74 65.07
CA ASP A 257 65.73 1.55 65.41
C ASP A 257 65.89 1.75 66.92
N HIS A 258 64.77 1.87 67.63
CA HIS A 258 64.74 2.04 69.09
C HIS A 258 64.44 0.74 69.86
N ASN A 259 64.30 -0.40 69.16
CA ASN A 259 64.09 -1.74 69.74
C ASN A 259 62.94 -1.81 70.77
N GLY A 260 61.90 -0.98 70.60
CA GLY A 260 60.74 -0.87 71.50
C GLY A 260 60.88 0.16 72.65
N ASN A 261 61.98 0.91 72.74
CA ASN A 261 62.18 1.92 73.79
C ASN A 261 61.45 3.25 73.47
N LEU A 262 60.21 3.37 73.94
CA LEU A 262 59.36 4.55 73.72
C LEU A 262 59.97 5.86 74.26
N GLN A 263 60.73 5.80 75.36
CA GLN A 263 61.29 6.98 76.03
C GLN A 263 62.32 7.70 75.13
N GLU A 264 63.17 6.93 74.45
CA GLU A 264 64.27 7.40 73.62
C GLU A 264 63.83 7.84 72.22
N TRP A 265 62.70 7.29 71.74
CA TRP A 265 62.05 7.74 70.51
C TRP A 265 61.37 9.12 70.69
N LEU A 266 60.71 9.34 71.83
CA LEU A 266 59.99 10.60 72.10
C LEU A 266 60.94 11.80 72.25
N ASP A 267 62.03 11.67 73.01
CA ASP A 267 63.07 12.72 73.22
C ASP A 267 63.64 13.27 71.90
N LYS A 268 63.66 12.46 70.84
CA LYS A 268 64.14 12.84 69.51
C LYS A 268 63.05 13.48 68.64
N SER A 269 61.79 13.13 68.87
CA SER A 269 60.64 13.60 68.09
C SER A 269 60.27 15.07 68.36
N ASP A 270 60.41 15.53 69.61
CA ASP A 270 60.14 16.92 70.02
C ASP A 270 61.03 17.94 69.27
N HIS A 271 62.23 17.54 68.85
CA HIS A 271 63.12 18.39 68.05
C HIS A 271 62.73 18.49 66.56
N MET A 272 61.95 17.55 66.01
CA MET A 272 61.49 17.61 64.62
C MET A 272 60.18 18.37 64.45
N MET A 273 59.30 18.38 65.46
CA MET A 273 57.96 18.99 65.34
C MET A 273 57.99 20.51 65.14
N LEU A 274 59.11 21.17 65.45
CA LEU A 274 59.32 22.61 65.28
C LEU A 274 59.58 23.04 63.83
N GLN A 275 60.02 22.11 62.95
CA GLN A 275 60.49 22.46 61.61
C GLN A 275 59.40 22.37 60.52
N THR A 276 58.28 21.70 60.80
CA THR A 276 57.20 21.46 59.82
C THR A 276 56.15 22.58 59.74
N LYS A 277 56.31 23.68 60.50
CA LYS A 277 55.29 24.74 60.65
C LYS A 277 55.55 26.00 59.81
N LEU A 278 56.48 25.98 58.85
CA LEU A 278 56.96 27.18 58.15
C LEU A 278 56.85 27.16 56.62
N GLU A 279 56.20 26.15 56.02
CA GLU A 279 56.11 26.05 54.54
C GLU A 279 54.68 25.75 54.09
N TYR A 280 53.80 26.72 54.32
CA TYR A 280 52.49 26.83 53.66
C TYR A 280 52.14 28.31 53.49
N GLU A 281 52.48 28.90 52.35
CA GLU A 281 51.95 30.20 51.94
C GLU A 281 51.80 30.24 50.41
N ASP A 282 50.66 30.76 49.97
CA ASP A 282 50.07 30.66 48.62
C ASP A 282 50.01 32.08 48.00
N PRO A 283 50.20 32.27 46.67
CA PRO A 283 50.01 33.58 46.04
C PRO A 283 48.81 33.65 45.09
N GLU A 284 47.82 34.46 45.46
CA GLU A 284 46.67 34.85 44.63
C GLU A 284 47.01 35.86 43.50
N SER A 285 46.02 36.00 42.59
CA SER A 285 45.86 36.87 41.41
C SER A 285 46.22 38.37 41.48
N ILE A 286 46.54 38.98 40.32
CA ILE A 286 46.09 40.34 39.90
C ILE A 286 45.83 40.38 38.35
N THR A 287 44.93 41.27 37.90
CA THR A 287 44.31 41.38 36.55
C THR A 287 44.82 42.55 35.67
N GLU A 288 44.36 42.58 34.40
CA GLU A 288 44.10 43.76 33.52
C GLU A 288 45.24 44.56 32.83
N ALA A 289 45.16 44.66 31.50
CA ALA A 289 45.07 45.92 30.75
C ALA A 289 44.62 45.71 29.28
N GLU A 290 43.80 46.62 28.75
CA GLU A 290 43.17 46.61 27.41
C GLU A 290 43.82 47.67 26.48
N SER A 291 43.73 47.52 25.14
CA SER A 291 44.18 48.55 24.18
C SER A 291 43.07 48.95 23.19
N GLN A 292 42.65 50.23 23.24
CA GLN A 292 41.72 50.85 22.28
C GLN A 292 42.43 51.74 21.25
N ARG A 293 41.72 52.02 20.12
CA ARG A 293 41.63 53.27 19.30
C ARG A 293 41.54 52.99 17.78
N GLU A 294 40.95 53.79 16.88
CA GLU A 294 39.97 54.93 16.79
C GLU A 294 39.79 55.24 15.27
N ASP A 295 38.81 55.94 14.69
CA ASP A 295 37.36 56.15 14.91
C ASP A 295 36.74 56.72 13.60
N GLY A 296 35.44 56.54 13.38
CA GLY A 296 34.61 57.53 12.67
C GLY A 296 34.27 57.34 11.18
N LYS A 297 33.20 57.98 10.64
CA LYS A 297 32.02 58.62 11.28
C LYS A 297 30.91 58.88 10.25
N ASN A 298 29.65 58.91 10.71
CA ASN A 298 28.38 59.21 10.02
C ASN A 298 28.38 60.25 8.87
N SER A 299 27.43 60.09 7.94
CA SER A 299 26.38 61.12 7.69
C SER A 299 25.11 60.56 7.02
N ASP A 300 23.99 61.24 7.23
CA ASP A 300 22.60 60.91 6.83
C ASP A 300 22.09 61.90 5.73
N PHE A 301 20.81 61.80 5.32
CA PHE A 301 19.96 62.73 4.51
C PHE A 301 19.75 62.52 2.98
N THR A 302 18.55 61.98 2.67
CA THR A 302 17.39 62.58 1.94
C THR A 302 17.47 63.21 0.53
N PHE A 303 16.48 62.82 -0.31
CA PHE A 303 16.05 63.28 -1.66
C PHE A 303 15.79 64.80 -1.85
N PRO A 304 15.92 65.35 -3.09
CA PRO A 304 14.87 65.35 -4.16
C PRO A 304 15.45 65.01 -5.57
N GLY A 305 14.74 64.92 -6.71
CA GLY A 305 13.31 65.02 -7.07
C GLY A 305 13.13 65.48 -8.55
N ALA A 306 12.14 64.92 -9.27
CA ALA A 306 11.55 65.37 -10.56
C ALA A 306 12.25 65.13 -11.94
N VAL A 307 11.47 64.53 -12.89
CA VAL A 307 11.22 64.97 -14.31
C VAL A 307 12.33 64.70 -15.38
N GLU A 308 12.12 64.15 -16.59
CA GLU A 308 10.92 63.87 -17.45
C GLU A 308 11.20 62.80 -18.58
N ASN A 309 10.13 62.22 -19.19
CA ASN A 309 9.98 61.69 -20.58
C ASN A 309 11.01 60.67 -21.20
N ASN A 310 10.66 59.51 -21.81
CA ASN A 310 9.63 59.25 -22.85
C ASN A 310 9.36 57.74 -23.13
N ASP A 311 8.15 57.43 -23.62
CA ASP A 311 7.63 56.26 -24.37
C ASP A 311 8.40 54.91 -24.51
N SER A 312 7.76 53.78 -24.13
CA SER A 312 6.93 52.95 -25.07
C SER A 312 6.50 51.55 -24.55
N LYS A 313 5.22 51.18 -24.78
CA LYS A 313 4.59 49.83 -25.03
C LYS A 313 5.10 48.57 -24.22
N ALA A 314 4.31 47.71 -23.57
CA ALA A 314 2.97 47.14 -23.87
C ALA A 314 2.47 46.16 -22.75
N ALA A 315 1.15 45.87 -22.71
CA ALA A 315 0.43 44.75 -22.05
C ALA A 315 0.68 44.48 -20.53
N GLU A 316 -0.27 44.64 -19.59
CA GLU A 316 -1.65 44.07 -19.48
C GLU A 316 -1.61 42.52 -19.35
N ILE A 317 -2.20 41.86 -18.33
CA ILE A 317 -3.55 41.96 -17.77
C ILE A 317 -3.55 41.85 -16.22
N ALA A 318 -4.47 42.56 -15.55
CA ALA A 318 -4.70 42.49 -14.10
C ALA A 318 -5.97 41.70 -13.71
N TYR A 319 -5.99 41.22 -12.47
CA TYR A 319 -7.16 40.59 -11.83
C TYR A 319 -8.34 41.57 -11.67
N LEU A 320 -9.58 41.08 -11.82
CA LEU A 320 -10.78 41.73 -11.33
C LEU A 320 -11.56 40.80 -10.40
N ILE A 321 -11.75 41.26 -9.16
CA ILE A 321 -12.74 40.71 -8.22
C ILE A 321 -14.01 41.55 -8.35
N HIS A 322 -15.17 40.89 -8.40
CA HIS A 322 -16.43 41.56 -8.11
C HIS A 322 -17.33 40.67 -7.25
N ALA A 323 -17.94 41.29 -6.24
CA ALA A 323 -18.83 40.64 -5.28
C ALA A 323 -20.30 40.88 -5.64
N SER A 324 -21.19 39.99 -5.20
CA SER A 324 -22.60 40.30 -5.06
C SER A 324 -23.24 39.50 -3.92
N ASN A 325 -24.15 40.14 -3.19
CA ASN A 325 -24.85 39.59 -2.03
C ASN A 325 -26.15 38.89 -2.46
N ALA A 326 -26.54 37.81 -1.78
CA ALA A 326 -27.93 37.34 -1.72
C ALA A 326 -28.22 36.63 -0.38
N THR A 327 -29.41 36.87 0.18
CA THR A 327 -29.81 36.46 1.53
C THR A 327 -30.49 35.09 1.56
N ALA A 328 -30.40 34.38 2.70
CA ALA A 328 -30.95 33.05 2.94
C ALA A 328 -32.51 32.98 2.93
N PRO A 329 -33.09 31.76 2.96
CA PRO A 329 -33.37 31.19 4.29
C PRO A 329 -32.97 29.70 4.45
N PHE A 330 -32.44 29.36 5.62
CA PHE A 330 -32.28 27.97 6.07
C PHE A 330 -33.57 27.45 6.72
N ALA A 331 -33.99 26.24 6.37
CA ALA A 331 -35.05 25.52 7.08
C ALA A 331 -34.86 24.00 6.98
N GLY A 332 -34.92 23.29 8.11
CA GLY A 332 -35.24 21.86 8.15
C GLY A 332 -34.08 20.86 8.25
N PHE A 333 -33.34 20.86 9.37
CA PHE A 333 -32.70 19.62 9.87
C PHE A 333 -33.29 19.26 11.24
N ASN A 334 -34.06 18.18 11.30
CA ASN A 334 -34.40 17.51 12.55
C ASN A 334 -33.38 16.39 12.76
N ILE A 335 -32.40 16.62 13.65
CA ILE A 335 -31.52 15.55 14.12
C ILE A 335 -32.17 14.94 15.36
N LEU A 336 -32.66 13.71 15.24
CA LEU A 336 -33.09 12.91 16.37
C LEU A 336 -31.83 12.34 17.05
N MET A 337 -31.35 13.01 18.11
CA MET A 337 -30.36 12.42 19.00
C MET A 337 -31.01 11.27 19.79
N ASN A 338 -30.29 10.15 19.89
CA ASN A 338 -30.70 8.97 20.66
C ASN A 338 -29.73 8.82 21.83
N ASP A 339 -30.24 8.86 23.06
CA ASP A 339 -29.47 9.08 24.30
C ASP A 339 -28.69 7.85 24.84
N ASP A 340 -28.22 6.95 23.97
CA ASP A 340 -27.56 5.70 24.38
C ASP A 340 -26.23 5.44 23.66
N MET A 341 -25.18 6.18 24.03
CA MET A 341 -23.80 5.67 23.89
C MET A 341 -22.80 6.40 24.82
N TYR A 342 -22.68 5.91 26.06
CA TYR A 342 -21.60 6.32 26.96
C TYR A 342 -20.26 5.76 26.46
N VAL A 343 -19.28 6.63 26.27
CA VAL A 343 -17.87 6.25 26.07
C VAL A 343 -17.28 5.94 27.44
N MET A 344 -16.79 4.71 27.64
CA MET A 344 -15.93 4.35 28.76
C MET A 344 -14.49 4.75 28.42
N LEU A 345 -13.82 5.42 29.36
CA LEU A 345 -12.42 5.84 29.32
C LEU A 345 -11.47 4.68 29.62
#